data_AF-A0A496WNM9-F1
#
_entry.id   AF-A0A496WNM9-F1
#
_cell.length_a   1.000
_cell.length_b   1.000
_cell.length_c   1.000
_cell.angle_alpha   90.00
_cell.angle_beta   90.00
_cell.angle_gamma   90.00
#
_symmetry.space_group_name_H-M   'P 1'
#
loop_
_entity.id
_entity.type
_entity.pdbx_description
1 polymer ?
#
loop_
_entity_poly.entity_id
_entity_poly.type
_entity_poly.pdbx_seq_one_letter_code
_entity_poly.pdbx_strand_id
1 'polypeptide(L)'
;MSLLDQHDQYMARAPQWKRGRDVIEGQDAVHSGKEVYLPRLDGQNDKQYDSYRHRARFFNASDRTVRGMIGLVTRKETRVEPDDTEYEDDVSHNGTSMGEYAQDVLEQLLVTGRAGTLLDYPTEIEAQTVAQAEALGATPMMAMYVAEAIIDWNYKFINNKYQLIRVFLFDGVDSQDSDNLKYHYRELLLEEGVYTQRLYVGNDISAEPQLVNEIIPKMNGSVLRAIPFEFHGITAR
;
A
#
# COMPACT_ATOMS: atom_id res chain seq x y z
N MET A 1 -2.45 15.27 18.15
CA MET A 1 -2.10 14.01 17.48
C MET A 1 -1.59 14.41 16.12
N SER A 2 -0.37 13.99 15.79
CA SER A 2 0.26 14.29 14.52
C SER A 2 -0.41 13.50 13.39
N LEU A 3 -0.44 14.01 12.15
CA LEU A 3 -0.90 13.18 11.02
C LEU A 3 0.08 12.02 10.75
N LEU A 4 1.35 12.20 11.13
CA LEU A 4 2.40 11.20 10.98
C LEU A 4 2.49 10.22 12.16
N ASP A 5 1.60 10.33 13.16
CA ASP A 5 1.50 9.32 14.22
C ASP A 5 1.11 7.98 13.58
N GLN A 6 1.92 6.95 13.81
CA GLN A 6 1.72 5.61 13.24
C GLN A 6 0.84 4.77 14.15
N HIS A 7 -0.01 3.93 13.55
CA HIS A 7 -0.82 2.99 14.33
C HIS A 7 0.06 2.02 15.14
N ASP A 8 -0.38 1.60 16.33
CA ASP A 8 0.39 0.66 17.18
C ASP A 8 0.81 -0.63 16.46
N GLN A 9 -0.09 -1.17 15.63
CA GLN A 9 0.24 -2.33 14.80
C GLN A 9 1.25 -2.02 13.69
N TYR A 10 1.23 -0.81 13.13
CA TYR A 10 2.26 -0.40 12.17
C TYR A 10 3.62 -0.46 12.86
N MET A 11 3.76 0.20 14.01
CA MET A 11 4.99 0.22 14.80
C MET A 11 5.48 -1.17 15.17
N ALA A 12 4.57 -2.05 15.60
CA ALA A 12 4.89 -3.42 15.98
C ALA A 12 5.35 -4.30 14.80
N ARG A 13 4.89 -4.01 13.57
CA ARG A 13 5.10 -4.85 12.39
C ARG A 13 6.13 -4.30 11.41
N ALA A 14 6.41 -3.00 11.40
CA ALA A 14 7.38 -2.38 10.50
C ALA A 14 8.76 -3.06 10.50
N PRO A 15 9.35 -3.48 11.64
CA PRO A 15 10.61 -4.23 11.63
C PRO A 15 10.52 -5.60 10.94
N GLN A 16 9.34 -6.24 11.00
CA GLN A 16 9.09 -7.53 10.34
C GLN A 16 8.91 -7.34 8.84
N TRP A 17 8.18 -6.29 8.42
CA TRP A 17 8.02 -5.94 7.01
C TRP A 17 9.36 -5.65 6.36
N LYS A 18 10.18 -4.80 6.99
CA LYS A 18 11.54 -4.51 6.52
C LYS A 18 12.37 -5.79 6.35
N ARG A 19 12.32 -6.69 7.33
CA ARG A 19 13.01 -7.98 7.24
C ARG A 19 12.50 -8.83 6.09
N GLY A 20 11.19 -8.87 5.88
CA GLY A 20 10.56 -9.53 4.73
C GLY A 20 11.11 -8.99 3.42
N ARG A 21 11.08 -7.67 3.22
CA ARG A 21 11.62 -7.00 2.02
C ARG A 21 13.10 -7.31 1.79
N ASP A 22 13.94 -7.12 2.82
CA ASP A 22 15.39 -7.32 2.71
C ASP A 22 15.73 -8.79 2.37
N VAL A 23 14.97 -9.76 2.92
CA VAL A 23 15.15 -11.19 2.65
C VAL A 23 14.72 -11.56 1.23
N ILE A 24 13.64 -10.97 0.72
CA ILE A 24 13.18 -11.20 -0.66
C ILE A 24 14.17 -10.60 -1.67
N GLU A 25 14.62 -9.36 -1.45
CA GLU A 25 15.63 -8.68 -2.27
C GLU A 25 16.95 -9.47 -2.29
N GLY A 26 17.30 -10.10 -1.17
CA GLY A 26 18.29 -11.15 -1.11
C GLY A 26 19.63 -10.70 -0.57
N GLN A 27 20.72 -11.27 -1.11
CA GLN A 27 22.03 -11.18 -0.46
C GLN A 27 22.51 -9.74 -0.29
N ASP A 28 22.34 -8.90 -1.31
CA ASP A 28 22.85 -7.53 -1.28
C ASP A 28 22.12 -6.68 -0.24
N ALA A 29 20.79 -6.82 -0.11
CA ALA A 29 20.01 -6.15 0.93
C ALA A 29 20.33 -6.68 2.34
N VAL A 30 20.47 -8.00 2.49
CA VAL A 30 20.88 -8.60 3.78
C VAL A 30 22.28 -8.14 4.18
N HIS A 31 23.22 -8.05 3.22
CA HIS A 31 24.57 -7.57 3.49
C HIS A 31 24.62 -6.06 3.73
N SER A 32 23.73 -5.27 3.15
CA SER A 32 23.64 -3.83 3.41
C SER A 32 23.07 -3.54 4.80
N GLY A 33 22.22 -4.44 5.33
CA GLY A 33 21.72 -4.39 6.71
C GLY A 33 22.78 -4.60 7.80
N LYS A 34 24.01 -4.96 7.45
CA LYS A 34 25.17 -5.05 8.36
C LYS A 34 24.82 -5.84 9.64
N GLU A 35 25.08 -5.26 10.81
CA GLU A 35 25.01 -5.93 12.10
C GLU A 35 23.59 -6.36 12.49
N VAL A 36 22.56 -5.83 11.83
CA VAL A 36 21.16 -6.28 12.02
C VAL A 36 20.99 -7.74 11.59
N TYR A 37 21.66 -8.15 10.51
CA TYR A 37 21.55 -9.51 9.96
C TYR A 37 22.83 -10.34 10.12
N LEU A 38 23.97 -9.66 10.13
CA LEU A 38 25.31 -10.23 10.21
C LEU A 38 26.01 -9.63 11.43
N PRO A 39 25.63 -10.02 12.65
CA PRO A 39 26.19 -9.44 13.87
C PRO A 39 27.70 -9.61 13.91
N ARG A 40 28.39 -8.57 14.37
CA ARG A 40 29.85 -8.57 14.51
C ARG A 40 30.26 -9.58 15.58
N LEU A 41 31.32 -10.35 15.31
CA LEU A 41 31.89 -11.25 16.31
C LEU A 41 32.80 -10.47 17.27
N ASP A 42 32.85 -10.92 18.52
CA ASP A 42 33.69 -10.31 19.55
C ASP A 42 35.16 -10.21 19.10
N GLY A 43 35.76 -9.03 19.30
CA GLY A 43 37.16 -8.76 18.95
C GLY A 43 37.42 -8.49 17.45
N GLN A 44 36.40 -8.48 16.58
CA GLN A 44 36.59 -8.12 15.17
C GLN A 44 36.80 -6.62 14.97
N ASN A 45 37.92 -6.27 14.33
CA ASN A 45 38.10 -4.94 13.75
C ASN A 45 37.28 -4.78 12.44
N ASP A 46 37.17 -3.55 11.94
CA ASP A 46 36.33 -3.24 10.77
C ASP A 46 36.74 -4.00 9.50
N LYS A 47 38.05 -4.17 9.25
CA LYS A 47 38.53 -4.93 8.08
C LYS A 47 38.15 -6.41 8.18
N GLN A 48 38.22 -6.99 9.38
CA GLN A 48 37.82 -8.36 9.63
C GLN A 48 36.31 -8.53 9.48
N TYR A 49 35.53 -7.58 10.00
CA TYR A 49 34.08 -7.56 9.87
C TYR A 49 33.62 -7.44 8.41
N ASP A 50 34.18 -6.51 7.64
CA ASP A 50 33.86 -6.38 6.22
C ASP A 50 34.24 -7.63 5.42
N SER A 51 35.38 -8.23 5.74
CA SER A 51 35.79 -9.49 5.12
C SER A 51 34.85 -10.65 5.47
N TYR A 52 34.34 -10.69 6.70
CA TYR A 52 33.31 -11.64 7.11
C TYR A 52 32.01 -11.43 6.32
N ARG A 53 31.50 -10.20 6.28
CA ARG A 53 30.29 -9.82 5.57
C ARG A 53 30.35 -10.17 4.09
N HIS A 54 31.46 -9.87 3.40
CA HIS A 54 31.63 -10.21 1.98
C HIS A 54 31.65 -11.72 1.71
N ARG A 55 32.10 -12.53 2.68
CA ARG A 55 32.17 -14.00 2.55
C ARG A 55 30.90 -14.71 3.01
N ALA A 56 30.06 -14.03 3.80
CA ALA A 56 28.78 -14.58 4.23
C ALA A 56 27.97 -14.97 2.98
N ARG A 57 27.39 -16.17 3.01
CA ARG A 57 26.54 -16.65 1.92
C ARG A 57 25.10 -16.53 2.36
N PHE A 58 24.28 -15.89 1.54
CA PHE A 58 22.85 -15.87 1.74
C PHE A 58 22.17 -16.79 0.72
N PHE A 59 21.55 -17.86 1.21
CA PHE A 59 20.71 -18.70 0.37
C PHE A 59 19.29 -18.14 0.35
N ASN A 60 18.93 -17.43 -0.73
CA ASN A 60 17.61 -16.82 -0.88
C ASN A 60 16.53 -17.86 -1.21
N ALA A 61 16.20 -18.69 -0.22
CA ALA A 61 15.09 -19.66 -0.31
C ALA A 61 13.72 -18.96 -0.30
N SER A 62 13.64 -17.79 0.36
CA SER A 62 12.39 -17.07 0.58
C SER A 62 11.79 -16.53 -0.71
N ASP A 63 12.56 -15.82 -1.54
CA ASP A 63 12.09 -15.33 -2.85
C ASP A 63 11.61 -16.49 -3.74
N ARG A 64 12.39 -17.57 -3.81
CA ARG A 64 12.01 -18.79 -4.54
C ARG A 64 10.70 -19.38 -4.04
N THR A 65 10.48 -19.35 -2.73
CA THR A 65 9.26 -19.86 -2.10
C THR A 65 8.07 -18.96 -2.42
N VAL A 66 8.22 -17.64 -2.31
CA VAL A 66 7.15 -16.67 -2.64
C VAL A 66 6.73 -16.81 -4.10
N ARG A 67 7.68 -16.77 -5.04
CA ARG A 67 7.39 -16.96 -6.48
C ARG A 67 6.73 -18.32 -6.76
N GLY A 68 7.21 -19.37 -6.11
CA GLY A 68 6.62 -20.71 -6.22
C GLY A 68 5.18 -20.76 -5.70
N MET A 69 4.89 -20.13 -4.57
CA MET A 69 3.54 -20.05 -4.00
C MET A 69 2.60 -19.23 -4.89
N ILE A 70 3.04 -18.08 -5.40
CA ILE A 70 2.26 -17.28 -6.34
C ILE A 70 1.90 -18.13 -7.55
N GLY A 71 2.89 -18.76 -8.21
CA GLY A 71 2.64 -19.61 -9.38
C GLY A 71 1.76 -20.84 -9.11
N LEU A 72 1.76 -21.37 -7.87
CA LEU A 72 0.85 -22.45 -7.48
C LEU A 72 -0.60 -21.96 -7.34
N VAL A 73 -0.80 -20.76 -6.78
CA VAL A 73 -2.13 -20.16 -6.61
C VAL A 73 -2.69 -19.72 -7.97
N THR A 74 -1.88 -19.05 -8.78
CA THR A 74 -2.28 -18.47 -10.08
C THR A 74 -2.29 -19.49 -11.21
N ARG A 75 -2.04 -20.77 -10.90
CA ARG A 75 -2.18 -21.88 -11.85
C ARG A 75 -3.60 -22.01 -12.40
N LYS A 76 -4.60 -21.61 -11.61
CA LYS A 76 -5.97 -21.44 -12.08
C LYS A 76 -6.19 -19.96 -12.33
N GLU A 77 -6.80 -19.65 -13.47
CA GLU A 77 -7.20 -18.28 -13.77
C GLU A 77 -8.13 -17.74 -12.68
N THR A 78 -7.87 -16.50 -12.29
CA THR A 78 -8.72 -15.75 -11.39
C THR A 78 -10.06 -15.55 -12.07
N ARG A 79 -11.15 -15.95 -11.39
CA ARG A 79 -12.52 -15.72 -11.86
C ARG A 79 -13.13 -14.59 -11.05
N VAL A 80 -13.63 -13.57 -11.73
CA VAL A 80 -14.37 -12.47 -11.12
C VAL A 80 -15.85 -12.79 -11.28
N GLU A 81 -16.63 -12.62 -10.21
CA GLU A 81 -18.08 -12.78 -10.29
C GLU A 81 -18.74 -11.45 -9.93
N PRO A 82 -19.64 -10.92 -10.80
CA PRO A 82 -20.12 -11.52 -12.06
C PRO A 82 -19.07 -11.50 -13.20
N ASP A 83 -19.10 -12.51 -14.09
CA ASP A 83 -18.17 -12.70 -15.25
C ASP A 83 -18.25 -11.59 -16.34
N ASP A 84 -18.91 -10.46 -16.05
CA ASP A 84 -19.24 -9.40 -17.02
C ASP A 84 -18.83 -8.03 -16.47
N THR A 85 -17.63 -7.95 -15.88
CA THR A 85 -17.08 -6.67 -15.46
C THR A 85 -16.16 -6.12 -16.55
N GLU A 86 -16.55 -5.01 -17.16
CA GLU A 86 -15.79 -4.27 -18.20
C GLU A 86 -14.38 -3.83 -17.74
N TYR A 87 -14.07 -4.01 -16.46
CA TYR A 87 -12.86 -3.57 -15.80
C TYR A 87 -11.84 -4.69 -15.53
N GLU A 88 -12.08 -5.94 -15.98
CA GLU A 88 -11.18 -7.08 -15.70
C GLU A 88 -9.81 -6.96 -16.37
N ASP A 89 -9.77 -6.35 -17.55
CA ASP A 89 -8.54 -6.24 -18.34
C ASP A 89 -7.66 -5.05 -17.91
N ASP A 90 -8.23 -4.04 -17.24
CA ASP A 90 -7.48 -2.92 -16.66
C ASP A 90 -8.19 -2.32 -15.43
N VAL A 91 -7.77 -2.78 -14.24
CA VAL A 91 -8.33 -2.33 -12.96
C VAL A 91 -7.64 -1.07 -12.40
N SER A 92 -6.46 -0.72 -12.90
CA SER A 92 -5.64 0.38 -12.35
C SER A 92 -5.26 1.47 -13.36
N HIS A 93 -5.92 1.49 -14.53
CA HIS A 93 -5.70 2.44 -15.63
C HIS A 93 -4.27 2.49 -16.16
N ASN A 94 -3.49 1.46 -15.91
CA ASN A 94 -2.11 1.31 -16.35
C ASN A 94 -1.88 -0.03 -17.08
N GLY A 95 -2.98 -0.72 -17.44
CA GLY A 95 -2.97 -2.01 -18.10
C GLY A 95 -2.81 -3.22 -17.18
N THR A 96 -3.07 -3.09 -15.87
CA THR A 96 -3.01 -4.24 -14.95
C THR A 96 -4.36 -4.92 -14.93
N SER A 97 -4.39 -6.19 -15.34
CA SER A 97 -5.60 -7.00 -15.25
C SER A 97 -5.95 -7.32 -13.79
N MET A 98 -7.20 -7.66 -13.51
CA MET A 98 -7.63 -8.13 -12.18
C MET A 98 -6.82 -9.36 -11.73
N GLY A 99 -6.47 -10.24 -12.68
CA GLY A 99 -5.63 -11.40 -12.45
C GLY A 99 -4.25 -11.01 -11.92
N GLU A 100 -3.56 -10.08 -12.59
CA GLU A 100 -2.25 -9.55 -12.20
C GLU A 100 -2.32 -8.81 -10.87
N TYR A 101 -3.33 -7.95 -10.69
CA TYR A 101 -3.57 -7.22 -9.44
C TYR A 101 -3.70 -8.16 -8.24
N ALA A 102 -4.43 -9.28 -8.41
CA ALA A 102 -4.56 -10.28 -7.37
C ALA A 102 -3.23 -10.99 -7.05
N GLN A 103 -2.33 -11.17 -8.04
CA GLN A 103 -0.99 -11.71 -7.79
C GLN A 103 -0.15 -10.71 -7.00
N ASP A 104 -0.22 -9.42 -7.33
CA ASP A 104 0.52 -8.37 -6.63
C ASP A 104 0.09 -8.27 -5.17
N VAL A 105 -1.23 -8.29 -4.90
CA VAL A 105 -1.76 -8.34 -3.53
C VAL A 105 -1.30 -9.60 -2.82
N LEU A 106 -1.33 -10.76 -3.48
CA LEU A 106 -0.85 -12.02 -2.91
C LEU A 106 0.64 -11.96 -2.55
N GLU A 107 1.47 -11.34 -3.39
CA GLU A 107 2.88 -11.11 -3.09
C GLU A 107 3.04 -10.30 -1.81
N GLN A 108 2.31 -9.19 -1.66
CA GLN A 108 2.34 -8.40 -0.42
C GLN A 108 1.92 -9.24 0.79
N LEU A 109 0.88 -10.06 0.67
CA LEU A 109 0.44 -10.94 1.76
C LEU A 109 1.47 -11.99 2.15
N LEU A 110 2.22 -12.53 1.18
CA LEU A 110 3.27 -13.52 1.46
C LEU A 110 4.52 -12.87 2.09
N VAL A 111 4.82 -11.61 1.74
CA VAL A 111 6.05 -10.92 2.19
C VAL A 111 5.85 -10.15 3.49
N THR A 112 4.79 -9.34 3.57
CA THR A 112 4.54 -8.43 4.71
C THR A 112 3.28 -8.77 5.49
N GLY A 113 2.44 -9.68 4.98
CA GLY A 113 1.20 -10.10 5.64
C GLY A 113 0.09 -9.05 5.61
N ARG A 114 0.28 -7.97 4.85
CA ARG A 114 -0.68 -6.87 4.72
C ARG A 114 -0.55 -6.14 3.38
N ALA A 115 -1.69 -5.80 2.80
CA ALA A 115 -1.84 -4.77 1.78
C ALA A 115 -3.17 -4.05 1.98
N GLY A 116 -3.45 -3.07 1.15
CA GLY A 116 -4.76 -2.44 1.08
C GLY A 116 -5.10 -2.06 -0.35
N THR A 117 -6.40 -1.94 -0.62
CA THR A 117 -6.92 -1.46 -1.90
C THR A 117 -7.87 -0.32 -1.64
N LEU A 118 -7.60 0.84 -2.23
CA LEU A 118 -8.56 1.92 -2.37
C LEU A 118 -9.25 1.77 -3.73
N LEU A 119 -10.57 1.72 -3.76
CA LEU A 119 -11.33 1.95 -4.98
C LEU A 119 -11.51 3.47 -5.14
N ASP A 120 -10.63 4.07 -5.92
CA ASP A 120 -10.59 5.51 -6.14
C ASP A 120 -11.48 5.91 -7.32
N TYR A 121 -12.11 7.08 -7.19
CA TYR A 121 -13.01 7.62 -8.21
C TYR A 121 -12.53 9.01 -8.58
N PRO A 122 -12.18 9.27 -9.86
CA PRO A 122 -11.85 10.62 -10.30
C PRO A 122 -13.06 11.54 -10.15
N THR A 123 -12.95 12.55 -9.29
CA THR A 123 -14.07 13.41 -8.89
C THR A 123 -14.24 14.67 -9.74
N GLU A 124 -13.31 14.96 -10.66
CA GLU A 124 -13.32 16.20 -11.45
C GLU A 124 -14.09 16.09 -12.77
N ILE A 125 -14.66 14.93 -13.08
CA ILE A 125 -15.32 14.69 -14.35
C ILE A 125 -16.83 14.55 -14.14
N GLU A 126 -17.58 15.60 -14.46
CA GLU A 126 -19.05 15.55 -14.53
C GLU A 126 -19.50 14.76 -15.76
N ALA A 127 -19.52 13.43 -15.65
CA ALA A 127 -20.12 12.56 -16.65
C ALA A 127 -21.60 12.28 -16.31
N GLN A 128 -22.50 12.45 -17.29
CA GLN A 128 -23.94 12.18 -17.10
C GLN A 128 -24.32 10.72 -17.39
N THR A 129 -23.43 9.95 -18.04
CA THR A 129 -23.62 8.53 -18.37
C THR A 129 -22.31 7.76 -18.20
N VAL A 130 -22.38 6.42 -18.03
CA VAL A 130 -21.22 5.53 -17.92
C VAL A 130 -20.29 5.66 -19.14
N ALA A 131 -20.84 5.64 -20.35
CA ALA A 131 -20.09 5.83 -21.58
C ALA A 131 -19.40 7.22 -21.69
N GLN A 132 -19.97 8.27 -21.08
CA GLN A 132 -19.31 9.59 -21.00
C GLN A 132 -18.19 9.59 -19.97
N ALA A 133 -18.36 8.87 -18.86
CA ALA A 133 -17.33 8.71 -17.83
C ALA A 133 -16.13 7.98 -18.42
N GLU A 134 -16.35 6.86 -19.11
CA GLU A 134 -15.33 6.09 -19.82
C GLU A 134 -14.60 6.93 -20.88
N ALA A 135 -15.34 7.66 -21.72
CA ALA A 135 -14.76 8.54 -22.74
C ALA A 135 -13.89 9.67 -22.16
N LEU A 136 -14.10 10.04 -20.90
CA LEU A 136 -13.35 11.08 -20.19
C LEU A 136 -12.28 10.50 -19.24
N GLY A 137 -12.14 9.17 -19.14
CA GLY A 137 -11.22 8.51 -18.21
C GLY A 137 -11.66 8.56 -16.75
N ALA A 138 -12.96 8.74 -16.50
CA ALA A 138 -13.57 8.89 -15.19
C ALA A 138 -14.04 7.56 -14.56
N THR A 139 -13.32 6.48 -14.82
CA THR A 139 -13.68 5.14 -14.34
C THR A 139 -13.11 4.86 -12.95
N PRO A 140 -13.72 3.96 -12.16
CA PRO A 140 -13.19 3.56 -10.86
C PRO A 140 -11.85 2.85 -11.04
N MET A 141 -10.88 3.16 -10.18
CA MET A 141 -9.53 2.59 -10.24
C MET A 141 -9.17 1.91 -8.92
N MET A 142 -8.56 0.74 -8.98
CA MET A 142 -8.02 0.04 -7.81
C MET A 142 -6.58 0.49 -7.52
N ALA A 143 -6.40 1.34 -6.52
CA ALA A 143 -5.10 1.75 -6.03
C ALA A 143 -4.63 0.79 -4.92
N MET A 144 -3.56 0.03 -5.19
CA MET A 144 -2.94 -0.84 -4.18
C MET A 144 -2.00 -0.03 -3.28
N TYR A 145 -2.08 -0.27 -1.98
CA TYR A 145 -1.16 0.23 -0.96
C TYR A 145 -0.42 -0.93 -0.32
N VAL A 146 0.91 -0.85 -0.32
CA VAL A 146 1.75 -1.76 0.45
C VAL A 146 1.60 -1.51 1.96
N ALA A 147 1.95 -2.49 2.79
CA ALA A 147 1.83 -2.39 4.25
C ALA A 147 2.45 -1.10 4.82
N GLU A 148 3.62 -0.72 4.31
CA GLU A 148 4.40 0.43 4.74
C GLU A 148 3.74 1.78 4.41
N ALA A 149 2.86 1.80 3.40
CA ALA A 149 2.16 2.99 2.95
C ALA A 149 0.83 3.23 3.71
N ILE A 150 0.39 2.28 4.54
CA ILE A 150 -0.83 2.41 5.33
C ILE A 150 -0.44 2.81 6.76
N ILE A 151 -0.28 4.12 6.98
CA ILE A 151 0.39 4.71 8.14
C ILE A 151 -0.44 4.57 9.42
N ASP A 152 -1.71 4.99 9.34
CA ASP A 152 -2.62 4.95 10.48
C ASP A 152 -4.05 4.64 10.04
N TRP A 153 -4.85 4.05 10.92
CA TRP A 153 -6.25 3.77 10.68
C TRP A 153 -7.05 3.66 11.97
N ASN A 154 -8.35 3.89 11.89
CA ASN A 154 -9.22 3.86 13.05
C ASN A 154 -10.60 3.28 12.72
N TYR A 155 -11.13 2.48 13.63
CA TYR A 155 -12.48 1.94 13.56
C TYR A 155 -13.34 2.48 14.71
N LYS A 156 -14.62 2.71 14.43
CA LYS A 156 -15.63 3.00 15.47
C LYS A 156 -16.79 2.04 15.37
N PHE A 157 -17.39 1.73 16.53
CA PHE A 157 -18.62 0.97 16.60
C PHE A 157 -19.82 1.90 16.34
N ILE A 158 -20.40 1.82 15.15
CA ILE A 158 -21.50 2.68 14.68
C ILE A 158 -22.59 1.77 14.08
N ASN A 159 -23.85 1.99 14.47
CA ASN A 159 -25.00 1.19 13.99
C ASN A 159 -24.80 -0.32 14.15
N ASN A 160 -24.31 -0.75 15.32
CA ASN A 160 -24.07 -2.15 15.67
C ASN A 160 -23.02 -2.86 14.80
N LYS A 161 -22.12 -2.11 14.15
CA LYS A 161 -21.02 -2.64 13.34
C LYS A 161 -19.74 -1.81 13.57
N TYR A 162 -18.58 -2.46 13.58
CA TYR A 162 -17.30 -1.76 13.46
C TYR A 162 -17.15 -1.23 12.04
N GLN A 163 -17.03 0.08 11.91
CA GLN A 163 -16.86 0.77 10.64
C GLN A 163 -15.49 1.44 10.63
N LEU A 164 -14.79 1.32 9.50
CA LEU A 164 -13.57 2.05 9.24
C LEU A 164 -13.94 3.53 9.11
N ILE A 165 -13.39 4.36 9.98
CA ILE A 165 -13.69 5.80 10.01
C ILE A 165 -12.54 6.67 9.56
N ARG A 166 -11.32 6.14 9.57
CA ARG A 166 -10.12 6.86 9.15
C ARG A 166 -9.09 5.89 8.60
N VAL A 167 -8.42 6.28 7.51
CA VAL A 167 -7.14 5.71 7.07
C VAL A 167 -6.25 6.85 6.61
N PHE A 168 -4.98 6.83 7.03
CA PHE A 168 -3.96 7.75 6.53
C PHE A 168 -2.93 6.98 5.71
N LEU A 169 -2.73 7.43 4.47
CA LEU A 169 -2.01 6.73 3.42
C LEU A 169 -0.87 7.59 2.88
N PHE A 170 0.20 6.93 2.47
CA PHE A 170 1.29 7.53 1.69
C PHE A 170 1.10 7.20 0.21
N ASP A 171 0.88 8.22 -0.62
CA ASP A 171 0.63 8.07 -2.06
C ASP A 171 1.93 8.02 -2.88
N GLY A 172 3.05 8.48 -2.32
CA GLY A 172 4.38 8.38 -2.95
C GLY A 172 5.17 9.68 -2.92
N VAL A 173 6.23 9.71 -3.74
CA VAL A 173 7.12 10.87 -3.88
C VAL A 173 7.10 11.34 -5.32
N ASP A 174 6.91 12.64 -5.53
CA ASP A 174 7.24 13.26 -6.82
C ASP A 174 8.76 13.42 -6.91
N SER A 175 9.36 12.62 -7.78
CA SER A 175 10.80 12.58 -8.02
C SER A 175 11.22 13.32 -9.30
N GLN A 176 10.32 14.08 -9.95
CA GLN A 176 10.68 14.85 -11.14
C GLN A 176 11.70 15.95 -10.84
N ASP A 177 11.72 16.45 -9.59
CA ASP A 177 12.70 17.42 -9.09
C ASP A 177 13.47 16.80 -7.92
N SER A 178 14.68 16.29 -8.19
CA SER A 178 15.53 15.66 -7.18
C SER A 178 15.94 16.59 -6.04
N ASP A 179 15.91 17.91 -6.29
CA ASP A 179 16.29 18.93 -5.29
C ASP A 179 15.08 19.39 -4.46
N ASN A 180 13.86 18.99 -4.83
CA ASN A 180 12.61 19.41 -4.20
C ASN A 180 11.56 18.29 -4.16
N LEU A 181 11.93 17.18 -3.54
CA LEU A 181 11.05 16.02 -3.36
C LEU A 181 9.73 16.44 -2.68
N LYS A 182 8.61 16.07 -3.29
CA LYS A 182 7.28 16.24 -2.70
C LYS A 182 6.74 14.89 -2.24
N TYR A 183 6.35 14.82 -0.99
CA TYR A 183 5.75 13.63 -0.38
C TYR A 183 4.24 13.78 -0.37
N HIS A 184 3.54 12.88 -1.05
CA HIS A 184 2.10 12.92 -1.17
C HIS A 184 1.45 11.96 -0.17
N TYR A 185 0.40 12.45 0.50
CA TYR A 185 -0.37 11.67 1.45
C TYR A 185 -1.86 11.87 1.21
N ARG A 186 -2.65 10.90 1.65
CA ARG A 186 -4.10 10.96 1.60
C ARG A 186 -4.71 10.50 2.91
N GLU A 187 -5.64 11.28 3.44
CA GLU A 187 -6.52 10.88 4.54
C GLU A 187 -7.89 10.50 3.98
N LEU A 188 -8.33 9.28 4.27
CA LEU A 188 -9.66 8.78 4.01
C LEU A 188 -10.46 8.89 5.29
N LEU A 189 -11.57 9.62 5.29
CA LEU A 189 -12.27 9.98 6.52
C LEU A 189 -13.78 9.78 6.37
N LEU A 190 -14.42 9.17 7.36
CA LEU A 190 -15.88 9.04 7.46
C LEU A 190 -16.38 9.91 8.61
N GLU A 191 -16.85 11.11 8.28
CA GLU A 191 -17.39 12.08 9.23
C GLU A 191 -18.89 12.21 9.03
N GLU A 192 -19.66 12.06 10.11
CA GLU A 192 -21.13 12.18 10.08
C GLU A 192 -21.83 11.31 9.01
N GLY A 193 -21.19 10.18 8.64
CA GLY A 193 -21.70 9.26 7.62
C GLY A 193 -21.40 9.69 6.17
N VAL A 194 -20.55 10.70 5.98
CA VAL A 194 -20.08 11.18 4.67
C VAL A 194 -18.60 10.87 4.54
N TYR A 195 -18.23 10.20 3.46
CA TYR A 195 -16.84 9.93 3.11
C TYR A 195 -16.18 11.14 2.45
N THR A 196 -15.04 11.53 2.98
CA THR A 196 -14.20 12.64 2.52
C THR A 196 -12.78 12.14 2.30
N GLN A 197 -12.14 12.63 1.24
CA GLN A 197 -10.71 12.46 1.00
C GLN A 197 -10.00 13.81 1.21
N ARG A 198 -8.91 13.82 1.98
CA ARG A 198 -8.03 14.97 2.10
C ARG A 198 -6.66 14.62 1.53
N LEU A 199 -6.14 15.48 0.67
CA LEU A 199 -4.83 15.32 0.05
C LEU A 199 -3.84 16.27 0.71
N TYR A 200 -2.67 15.74 1.04
CA TYR A 200 -1.61 16.50 1.69
C TYR A 200 -0.31 16.39 0.92
N VAL A 201 0.51 17.44 1.01
CA VAL A 201 1.86 17.48 0.46
C VAL A 201 2.85 17.93 1.53
N GLY A 202 3.89 17.12 1.73
CA GLY A 202 5.05 17.43 2.57
C GLY A 202 6.29 17.71 1.73
N ASN A 203 7.18 18.56 2.25
CA ASN A 203 8.51 18.80 1.65
C ASN A 203 9.62 17.98 2.37
N ASP A 204 9.26 17.33 3.48
CA ASP A 204 10.12 16.49 4.30
C ASP A 204 9.23 15.36 4.83
N ILE A 205 9.70 14.11 4.69
CA ILE A 205 8.97 12.92 5.12
C ILE A 205 8.74 12.87 6.64
N SER A 206 9.54 13.63 7.40
CA SER A 206 9.48 13.71 8.86
C SER A 206 8.70 14.93 9.38
N ALA A 207 8.25 15.82 8.50
CA ALA A 207 7.50 17.01 8.86
C ALA A 207 6.00 16.86 8.52
N GLU A 208 5.15 17.49 9.33
CA GLU A 208 3.70 17.51 9.09
C GLU A 208 3.37 17.99 7.67
N PRO A 209 2.64 17.18 6.88
CA PRO A 209 2.30 17.57 5.53
C PRO A 209 1.16 18.60 5.55
N GLN A 210 1.12 19.45 4.54
CA GLN A 210 0.12 20.53 4.43
C GLN A 210 -1.08 20.06 3.62
N LEU A 211 -2.30 20.36 4.09
CA LEU A 211 -3.52 20.09 3.35
C LEU A 211 -3.52 20.92 2.06
N VAL A 212 -3.62 20.25 0.92
CA VAL A 212 -3.67 20.91 -0.40
C VAL A 212 -5.05 20.82 -1.05
N ASN A 213 -5.82 19.78 -0.74
CA ASN A 213 -7.14 19.59 -1.32
C ASN A 213 -8.04 18.77 -0.39
N GLU A 214 -9.34 18.98 -0.49
CA GLU A 214 -10.37 18.18 0.18
C GLU A 214 -11.50 17.90 -0.80
N ILE A 215 -11.89 16.63 -0.89
CA ILE A 215 -12.81 16.10 -1.89
C ILE A 215 -13.88 15.27 -1.20
N ILE A 216 -15.14 15.40 -1.61
CA ILE A 216 -16.24 14.53 -1.18
C ILE A 216 -16.68 13.69 -2.38
N PRO A 217 -16.19 12.44 -2.53
CA PRO A 217 -16.54 11.60 -3.65
C PRO A 217 -18.04 11.28 -3.69
N LYS A 218 -18.61 11.33 -4.89
CA LYS A 218 -20.01 11.02 -5.15
C LYS A 218 -20.11 9.88 -6.16
N MET A 219 -21.06 8.99 -5.94
CA MET A 219 -21.44 7.96 -6.89
C MET A 219 -22.91 8.17 -7.26
N ASN A 220 -23.20 8.31 -8.55
CA ASN A 220 -24.54 8.62 -9.06
C ASN A 220 -25.20 9.83 -8.35
N GLY A 221 -24.41 10.90 -8.12
CA GLY A 221 -24.84 12.12 -7.44
C GLY A 221 -25.01 12.01 -5.91
N SER A 222 -24.88 10.81 -5.34
CA SER A 222 -24.99 10.58 -3.90
C SER A 222 -23.62 10.45 -3.23
N VAL A 223 -23.50 10.96 -2.00
CA VAL A 223 -22.27 10.78 -1.20
C VAL A 223 -22.06 9.31 -0.84
N LEU A 224 -20.80 8.90 -0.80
CA LEU A 224 -20.43 7.59 -0.27
C LEU A 224 -20.56 7.60 1.27
N ARG A 225 -21.11 6.52 1.82
CA ARG A 225 -21.37 6.36 3.28
C ARG A 225 -20.43 5.38 3.97
N ALA A 226 -19.37 4.99 3.27
CA ALA A 226 -18.30 4.14 3.76
C ALA A 226 -17.02 4.52 3.03
N ILE A 227 -15.87 4.34 3.68
CA ILE A 227 -14.57 4.46 3.03
C ILE A 227 -14.40 3.26 2.09
N PRO A 228 -14.19 3.46 0.77
CA PRO A 228 -14.00 2.37 -0.20
C PRO A 228 -12.57 1.81 -0.14
N PHE A 229 -12.08 1.53 1.06
CA PHE A 229 -10.75 0.97 1.32
C PHE A 229 -10.89 -0.40 1.98
N GLU A 230 -10.31 -1.42 1.37
CA GLU A 230 -10.28 -2.77 1.92
C GLU A 230 -8.85 -3.11 2.37
N PHE A 231 -8.73 -3.64 3.59
CA PHE A 231 -7.48 -4.20 4.08
C PHE A 231 -7.37 -5.67 3.67
N HIS A 232 -6.23 -6.03 3.12
CA HIS A 232 -5.88 -7.43 2.85
C HIS A 232 -4.97 -7.95 3.97
N GLY A 233 -5.29 -9.14 4.49
CA GLY A 233 -4.47 -9.81 5.51
C GLY A 233 -4.81 -9.40 6.94
N ILE A 234 -3.81 -9.34 7.82
CA ILE A 234 -4.03 -9.17 9.26
C ILE A 234 -4.12 -7.68 9.62
N THR A 235 -5.31 -7.25 10.06
CA THR A 235 -5.56 -5.88 10.55
C THR A 235 -6.42 -5.92 11.82
N ALA A 236 -5.99 -5.23 12.89
CA ALA A 236 -6.89 -5.01 14.03
C ALA A 236 -7.94 -3.97 13.68
N ARG A 237 -9.16 -4.25 14.18
CA ARG A 237 -10.30 -3.36 14.23
C ARG A 237 -10.42 -2.78 15.64
#